data_AF-A0A7Y3X626-F1
#
_entry.id   AF-A0A7Y3X626-F1
#
_cell.length_a   1.000
_cell.length_b   1.000
_cell.length_c   1.000
_cell.angle_alpha   90.00
_cell.angle_beta   90.00
_cell.angle_gamma   90.00
#
_symmetry.space_group_name_H-M   'P 1'
#
loop_
_entity.id
_entity.type
_entity.pdbx_description
1 polymer ?
#
loop_
_entity_poly.entity_id
_entity_poly.type
_entity_poly.pdbx_seq_one_letter_code
_entity_poly.pdbx_strand_id
1 'polypeptide(L)' 'MAETNMQVCGVCGVKIIKMVGGDRVLFSVGPPGTRETLWQKVCKHAQNSGCINRQDG' A
#
# COMPACT_ATOMS: atom_id res chain seq x y z
N MET A 1 19.20 -13.43 4.76
CA MET A 1 19.14 -12.06 4.20
C MET A 1 17.71 -11.59 4.41
N ALA A 2 17.47 -10.51 5.15
CA ALA A 2 16.12 -10.04 5.44
C ALA A 2 15.55 -9.41 4.17
N GLU A 3 14.92 -10.23 3.33
CA GLU A 3 14.10 -9.78 2.21
C GLU A 3 12.98 -8.93 2.80
N THR A 4 13.23 -7.62 2.87
CA THR A 4 12.21 -6.63 3.15
C THR A 4 11.20 -6.78 2.01
N ASN A 5 10.10 -7.48 2.27
CA ASN A 5 9.07 -7.80 1.28
C ASN A 5 8.30 -6.50 0.99
N MET A 6 8.94 -5.60 0.24
CA MET A 6 8.42 -4.30 -0.17
C MET A 6 7.70 -4.45 -1.50
N GLN A 7 6.42 -4.13 -1.52
CA GLN A 7 5.59 -4.10 -2.73
C GLN A 7 5.35 -2.65 -3.13
N VAL A 8 5.58 -2.29 -4.39
CA VAL A 8 5.29 -0.94 -4.89
C VAL A 8 4.07 -0.98 -5.80
N CYS A 9 3.12 -0.08 -5.58
CA CYS A 9 1.96 0.06 -6.44
C CYS A 9 2.32 0.85 -7.68
N GLY A 10 2.23 0.23 -8.87
CA GLY A 10 2.46 0.93 -10.15
C GLY A 10 1.39 1.95 -10.50
N VAL A 11 0.21 1.91 -9.87
CA VAL A 11 -0.90 2.84 -10.15
C VAL A 11 -0.78 4.14 -9.35
N CYS A 12 -0.49 4.04 -8.05
CA CYS A 12 -0.46 5.20 -7.16
C CYS A 12 0.91 5.50 -6.53
N GLY A 13 1.93 4.71 -6.85
CA GLY A 13 3.32 4.93 -6.40
C GLY A 13 3.58 4.62 -4.92
N VAL A 14 2.58 4.14 -4.18
CA VAL A 14 2.73 3.80 -2.76
C VAL A 14 3.59 2.56 -2.57
N LYS A 15 4.33 2.51 -1.47
CA LYS A 15 5.20 1.38 -1.12
C LYS A 15 4.67 0.70 0.13
N ILE A 16 4.42 -0.59 0.08
CA ILE A 16 3.95 -1.39 1.19
C ILE A 16 5.12 -2.25 1.67
N ILE A 17 5.57 -2.02 2.88
CA ILE A 17 6.59 -2.80 3.54
C ILE A 17 5.88 -3.83 4.42
N LYS A 18 6.01 -5.12 4.10
CA LYS A 18 5.54 -6.17 5.01
C LYS A 18 6.57 -6.35 6.13
N MET A 19 6.11 -6.21 7.36
CA MET A 19 6.93 -6.36 8.57
C MET A 19 6.29 -7.44 9.44
N VAL A 20 7.11 -8.16 10.21
CA VAL A 20 6.60 -9.08 11.24
C VAL A 20 5.93 -8.22 12.32
N GLY A 21 4.61 -8.31 12.43
CA GLY A 21 3.80 -7.48 13.33
C GLY A 21 2.96 -6.39 12.65
N GLY A 22 3.02 -6.24 11.32
CA GLY A 22 2.09 -5.40 10.56
C GLY A 22 2.65 -4.83 9.25
N ASP A 23 1.76 -4.50 8.32
CA ASP A 23 2.11 -3.81 7.08
C ASP A 23 2.28 -2.30 7.31
N ARG A 24 3.38 -1.71 6.82
CA ARG A 24 3.56 -0.26 6.76
C ARG A 24 3.47 0.23 5.34
N VAL A 25 2.57 1.17 5.09
CA VAL A 25 2.41 1.84 3.80
C VAL A 25 3.12 3.18 3.84
N LEU A 26 4.02 3.40 2.88
CA LEU A 26 4.65 4.67 2.59
C LEU A 26 3.93 5.30 1.40
N PHE A 27 3.34 6.47 1.64
CA PHE A 27 2.78 7.30 0.60
C PHE A 27 3.87 8.17 -0.02
N SER A 28 3.69 8.57 -1.29
CA SER A 28 4.62 9.51 -1.94
C SER A 28 4.63 10.89 -1.28
N VAL A 29 3.52 11.26 -0.62
CA VAL A 29 3.36 12.53 0.08
C VAL A 29 2.64 12.27 1.41
N GLY A 30 3.17 12.83 2.50
CA GLY A 30 2.56 12.75 3.82
C GLY A 30 3.08 11.58 4.69
N PRO A 31 2.44 11.37 5.86
CA PRO A 31 2.89 10.37 6.81
C PRO A 31 2.64 8.94 6.31
N PRO A 32 3.46 7.96 6.75
CA PRO A 32 3.15 6.56 6.53
C PRO A 32 1.83 6.17 7.20
N GLY A 33 1.13 5.22 6.61
CA GLY A 33 -0.11 4.67 7.15
C GLY A 33 -0.18 3.17 6.98
N THR A 34 -1.40 2.63 7.02
CA THR A 34 -1.69 1.20 6.87
C THR A 34 -2.33 0.89 5.53
N ARG A 35 -2.46 -0.40 5.19
CA ARG A 35 -3.20 -0.88 4.02
C ARG A 35 -4.65 -0.36 4.01
N GLU A 36 -5.30 -0.28 5.16
CA GLU A 36 -6.66 0.27 5.28
C GLU A 36 -6.70 1.75 4.90
N THR A 37 -5.74 2.54 5.40
CA THR A 37 -5.64 3.97 5.07
C THR A 37 -5.39 4.17 3.57
N LEU A 38 -4.56 3.32 2.98
CA LEU A 38 -4.28 3.32 1.54
C LEU A 38 -5.54 3.02 0.72
N TRP A 39 -6.32 2.03 1.13
CA TRP A 39 -7.58 1.68 0.47
C TRP A 39 -8.54 2.86 0.51
N GLN A 40 -8.85 3.38 1.70
CA GLN A 40 -9.84 4.45 1.86
C GLN A 40 -9.45 5.73 1.12
N LYS A 41 -8.17 6.13 1.15
CA LYS A 41 -7.73 7.40 0.55
C LYS A 41 -7.43 7.31 -0.94
N VAL A 42 -6.96 6.17 -1.43
CA VAL A 42 -6.42 6.06 -2.79
C VAL A 42 -7.16 5.01 -3.59
N CYS A 43 -7.08 3.73 -3.21
CA CYS A 43 -7.54 2.67 -4.11
C CYS A 43 -9.08 2.58 -4.24
N LYS A 44 -9.82 3.01 -3.21
CA LYS A 44 -11.28 3.18 -3.26
C LYS A 44 -11.70 4.23 -4.30
N HIS A 45 -10.95 5.33 -4.41
CA HIS A 45 -11.24 6.41 -5.34
C HIS A 45 -10.66 6.19 -6.74
N ALA A 46 -9.46 5.61 -6.82
CA ALA A 46 -8.79 5.37 -8.09
C ALA A 46 -9.47 4.28 -8.93
N GLN A 47 -10.25 3.37 -8.29
CA GLN A 47 -10.97 2.24 -8.90
C GLN A 47 -10.17 1.45 -9.95
N ASN A 48 -8.84 1.48 -9.84
CA ASN A 48 -7.94 1.01 -10.87
C ASN A 48 -7.57 -0.44 -10.63
N SER A 49 -7.71 -1.27 -11.67
CA SER A 49 -7.45 -2.70 -11.57
C SER A 49 -6.00 -3.08 -11.28
N GLY A 50 -5.06 -2.14 -11.48
CA GLY A 50 -3.65 -2.33 -11.13
C GLY A 50 -3.27 -1.96 -9.70
N CYS A 51 -4.20 -1.52 -8.83
CA CYS A 51 -3.83 -1.23 -7.44
C CYS A 51 -3.54 -2.53 -6.67
N ILE A 52 -2.32 -2.67 -6.16
CA ILE A 52 -1.88 -3.85 -5.38
C ILE A 52 -2.61 -4.01 -4.03
N ASN A 53 -3.29 -2.96 -3.57
CA ASN A 53 -4.08 -2.94 -2.34
C ASN A 53 -5.56 -3.24 -2.60
N ARG A 54 -5.89 -3.84 -3.75
CA ARG A 54 -7.22 -4.35 -4.07
C ARG A 54 -7.41 -5.72 -3.39
N GLN A 55 -7.38 -5.73 -2.06
CA GLN A 55 -7.99 -6.84 -1.33
C GLN A 55 -9.45 -6.47 -1.12
N ASP A 56 -10.25 -7.06 -2.01
CA ASP A 56 -11.58 -7.58 -1.75
C ASP A 56 -11.78 -7.92 -0.26
N GLY A 57 -12.86 -7.38 0.29
CA GLY A 57 -13.28 -7.45 1.68
C GLY A 57 -14.54 -6.62 1.84
#